data_AF-A0A7L0KAC3-F1
#
_entry.id   AF-A0A7L0KAC3-F1
#
_cell.length_a   1.000
_cell.length_b   1.000
_cell.length_c   1.000
_cell.angle_alpha   90.00
_cell.angle_beta   90.00
_cell.angle_gamma   90.00
#
_symmetry.space_group_name_H-M   'P 1'
#
loop_
_entity.id
_entity.type
_entity.pdbx_description
1 polymer ?
#
loop_
_entity_poly.entity_id
_entity_poly.type
_entity_poly.pdbx_seq_one_letter_code
_entity_poly.pdbx_strand_id
1 'polypeptide(L)'
;LQRMLSIAVEVDKSPNCSSCKIADVIFPFVLNIPVRNQREALLNTMESHLLRCKLLEMMFQHSCNVPTTLPLSLSKILHFLGHSSVLLQYQDEVATWQRWDEMLHYLSLLLLSYQNVILAFPLAEHLRSSLNERMDLIIQKAKPKLQDDDDISQLDIHLKIEDFLNRMQQVLGQPFPLQIQEKVCMIQ
;
A
#
# COMPACT_ATOMS: atom_id res chain seq x y z
N LEU A 1 24.64 -6.46 -2.89
CA LEU A 1 23.79 -7.34 -3.73
C LEU A 1 22.52 -6.64 -4.20
N GLN A 2 21.66 -6.09 -3.31
CA GLN A 2 20.42 -5.37 -3.70
C GLN A 2 20.65 -4.15 -4.59
N ARG A 3 21.61 -3.26 -4.26
CA ARG A 3 22.02 -2.17 -5.16
C ARG A 3 22.53 -2.64 -6.52
N MET A 4 23.26 -3.75 -6.56
CA MET A 4 23.73 -4.33 -7.83
C MET A 4 22.59 -4.95 -8.62
N LEU A 5 21.56 -5.50 -7.97
CA LEU A 5 20.34 -5.98 -8.62
C LEU A 5 19.48 -4.83 -9.15
N SER A 6 19.30 -3.75 -8.41
CA SER A 6 18.65 -2.53 -8.93
C SER A 6 19.39 -1.96 -10.14
N ILE A 7 20.72 -1.86 -10.07
CA ILE A 7 21.53 -1.37 -11.19
C ILE A 7 21.55 -2.37 -12.35
N ALA A 8 21.60 -3.68 -12.10
CA ALA A 8 21.53 -4.68 -13.16
C ALA A 8 20.17 -4.69 -13.86
N VAL A 9 19.09 -4.44 -13.12
CA VAL A 9 17.74 -4.22 -13.67
C VAL A 9 17.64 -2.88 -14.43
N GLU A 10 18.38 -1.85 -14.02
CA GLU A 10 18.47 -0.57 -14.75
C GLU A 10 19.34 -0.64 -16.02
N VAL A 11 20.40 -1.47 -16.01
CA VAL A 11 21.35 -1.63 -17.14
C VAL A 11 20.83 -2.64 -18.16
N ASP A 12 20.05 -3.65 -17.72
CA ASP A 12 19.27 -4.48 -18.60
C ASP A 12 18.12 -3.65 -19.16
N LYS A 13 18.31 -3.10 -20.35
CA LYS A 13 17.28 -2.42 -21.16
C LYS A 13 16.16 -3.38 -21.59
N SER A 14 15.71 -4.28 -20.72
CA SER A 14 14.45 -4.96 -20.90
C SER A 14 13.35 -3.94 -20.56
N PRO A 15 12.51 -3.50 -21.52
CA PRO A 15 11.34 -2.66 -21.24
C PRO A 15 10.27 -3.41 -20.42
N ASN A 16 10.61 -4.56 -19.84
CA ASN A 16 9.70 -5.55 -19.29
C ASN A 16 9.82 -5.76 -17.78
N CYS A 17 10.68 -5.05 -17.05
CA CYS A 17 10.79 -5.19 -15.59
C CYS A 17 10.28 -3.92 -14.88
N SER A 18 8.96 -3.78 -14.77
CA SER A 18 8.34 -2.68 -14.00
C SER A 18 8.03 -3.12 -12.57
N SER A 19 7.93 -2.17 -11.63
CA SER A 19 7.47 -2.48 -10.27
C SER A 19 6.14 -3.22 -10.24
N CYS A 20 5.25 -2.96 -11.20
CA CYS A 20 4.00 -3.71 -11.35
C CYS A 20 4.28 -5.18 -11.67
N LYS A 21 5.09 -5.47 -12.69
CA LYS A 21 5.42 -6.85 -13.09
C LYS A 21 6.18 -7.60 -12.00
N ILE A 22 7.06 -6.93 -11.27
CA ILE A 22 7.75 -7.53 -10.11
C ILE A 22 6.74 -7.83 -9.00
N ALA A 23 5.83 -6.91 -8.69
CA ALA A 23 4.77 -7.14 -7.70
C ALA A 23 3.87 -8.33 -8.09
N ASP A 24 3.48 -8.44 -9.36
CA ASP A 24 2.69 -9.56 -9.90
C ASP A 24 3.37 -10.91 -9.66
N VAL A 25 4.70 -10.98 -9.84
CA VAL A 25 5.49 -12.19 -9.60
C VAL A 25 5.63 -12.48 -8.10
N ILE A 26 5.89 -11.47 -7.27
CA ILE A 26 6.16 -11.65 -5.83
C ILE A 26 4.88 -11.92 -5.03
N PHE A 27 3.74 -11.38 -5.46
CA PHE A 27 2.49 -11.41 -4.71
C PHE A 27 2.01 -12.81 -4.29
N PRO A 28 1.96 -13.82 -5.18
CA PRO A 28 1.60 -15.18 -4.79
C PRO A 28 2.50 -15.74 -3.68
N PHE A 29 3.79 -15.39 -3.66
CA PHE A 29 4.70 -15.85 -2.62
C PHE A 29 4.36 -15.19 -1.27
N VAL A 30 4.04 -13.89 -1.26
CA VAL A 30 3.68 -13.16 -0.04
C VAL A 30 2.42 -13.72 0.60
N LEU A 31 1.41 -14.06 -0.21
CA LEU A 31 0.17 -14.68 0.29
C LEU A 31 0.42 -16.01 1.03
N ASN A 32 1.48 -16.72 0.65
CA ASN A 32 1.83 -18.01 1.21
C ASN A 32 2.82 -17.94 2.39
N ILE A 33 3.30 -16.75 2.78
CA ILE A 33 4.12 -16.61 3.98
C ILE A 33 3.17 -16.63 5.19
N PRO A 34 3.25 -17.62 6.09
CA PRO A 34 2.27 -17.78 7.17
C PRO A 34 2.60 -16.92 8.40
N VAL A 35 3.88 -16.56 8.58
CA VAL A 35 4.37 -15.84 9.75
C VAL A 35 4.40 -14.32 9.50
N ARG A 36 3.67 -13.57 10.33
CA ARG A 36 3.62 -12.09 10.29
C ARG A 36 5.00 -11.43 10.23
N ASN A 37 5.92 -11.79 11.12
CA ASN A 37 7.25 -11.17 11.18
C ASN A 37 8.06 -11.38 9.88
N GLN A 38 7.88 -12.51 9.20
CA GLN A 38 8.54 -12.76 7.93
C GLN A 38 7.98 -11.87 6.81
N ARG A 39 6.66 -11.65 6.80
CA ARG A 39 6.00 -10.72 5.87
C ARG A 39 6.42 -9.28 6.12
N GLU A 40 6.43 -8.85 7.37
CA GLU A 40 6.89 -7.51 7.76
C GLU A 40 8.36 -7.31 7.39
N ALA A 41 9.23 -8.28 7.67
CA ALA A 41 10.64 -8.22 7.27
C ALA A 41 10.77 -8.08 5.74
N LEU A 42 10.05 -8.90 4.97
CA LEU A 42 10.06 -8.80 3.50
C LEU A 42 9.67 -7.39 3.04
N LEU A 43 8.53 -6.87 3.50
CA LEU A 43 8.03 -5.55 3.11
C LEU A 43 8.96 -4.41 3.53
N ASN A 44 9.55 -4.50 4.73
CA ASN A 44 10.48 -3.49 5.25
C ASN A 44 11.85 -3.52 4.55
N THR A 45 12.26 -4.66 3.99
CA THR A 45 13.50 -4.74 3.19
C THR A 45 13.35 -4.22 1.76
N MET A 46 12.14 -3.88 1.31
CA MET A 46 11.93 -3.30 -0.01
C MET A 46 12.40 -1.83 -0.06
N GLU A 47 13.55 -1.58 -0.69
CA GLU A 47 14.08 -0.23 -0.89
C GLU A 47 13.21 0.61 -1.83
N SER A 48 12.53 -0.03 -2.79
CA SER A 48 11.65 0.66 -3.74
C SER A 48 10.27 0.93 -3.12
N HIS A 49 9.99 2.18 -2.77
CA HIS A 49 8.67 2.60 -2.30
C HIS A 49 7.56 2.31 -3.31
N LEU A 50 7.84 2.41 -4.62
CA LEU A 50 6.86 2.06 -5.66
C LEU A 50 6.55 0.57 -5.68
N LEU A 51 7.57 -0.29 -5.62
CA LEU A 51 7.35 -1.73 -5.55
C LEU A 51 6.53 -2.09 -4.31
N ARG A 52 6.89 -1.50 -3.17
CA ARG A 52 6.17 -1.70 -1.91
C ARG A 52 4.72 -1.22 -2.01
N CYS A 53 4.47 -0.06 -2.62
CA CYS A 53 3.12 0.43 -2.94
C CYS A 53 2.33 -0.58 -3.79
N LYS A 54 2.92 -1.06 -4.89
CA LYS A 54 2.23 -1.96 -5.82
C LYS A 54 1.89 -3.30 -5.19
N LEU A 55 2.82 -3.87 -4.44
CA LEU A 55 2.58 -5.12 -3.73
C LEU A 55 1.50 -4.95 -2.65
N LEU A 56 1.59 -3.90 -1.82
CA LEU A 56 0.57 -3.62 -0.80
C LEU A 56 -0.80 -3.33 -1.42
N GLU A 57 -0.86 -2.56 -2.51
CA GLU A 57 -2.08 -2.30 -3.27
C GLU A 57 -2.75 -3.60 -3.72
N MET A 58 -1.98 -4.55 -4.25
CA MET A 58 -2.50 -5.86 -4.66
C MET A 58 -2.97 -6.71 -3.47
N MET A 59 -2.24 -6.68 -2.36
CA MET A 59 -2.65 -7.36 -1.12
C MET A 59 -3.99 -6.83 -0.64
N PHE A 60 -4.14 -5.50 -0.54
CA PHE A 60 -5.40 -4.89 -0.14
C PHE A 60 -6.52 -5.20 -1.12
N GLN A 61 -6.29 -5.07 -2.43
CA GLN A 61 -7.27 -5.38 -3.46
C GLN A 61 -7.77 -6.83 -3.36
N HIS A 62 -6.87 -7.80 -3.10
CA HIS A 62 -7.23 -9.20 -2.91
C HIS A 62 -8.09 -9.45 -1.67
N SER A 63 -7.87 -8.67 -0.61
CA SER A 63 -8.62 -8.76 0.66
C SER A 63 -9.87 -7.87 0.74
N CYS A 64 -10.12 -7.08 -0.30
CA CYS A 64 -11.19 -6.09 -0.34
C CYS A 64 -12.49 -6.73 -0.82
N ASN A 65 -13.53 -6.67 0.00
CA ASN A 65 -14.86 -7.19 -0.33
C ASN A 65 -15.65 -6.29 -1.28
N VAL A 66 -15.21 -5.04 -1.49
CA VAL A 66 -15.77 -4.12 -2.48
C VAL A 66 -14.64 -3.66 -3.41
N PRO A 67 -14.35 -4.42 -4.49
CA PRO A 67 -13.27 -4.10 -5.41
C PRO A 67 -13.44 -2.70 -6.00
N THR A 68 -12.34 -1.97 -6.13
CA THR A 68 -12.32 -0.65 -6.77
C THR A 68 -11.40 -0.65 -7.98
N THR A 69 -11.78 0.09 -9.02
CA THR A 69 -10.97 0.35 -10.21
C THR A 69 -10.19 1.66 -10.13
N LEU A 70 -10.28 2.37 -8.99
CA LEU A 70 -9.54 3.60 -8.77
C LEU A 70 -8.03 3.37 -9.01
N PRO A 71 -7.31 4.34 -9.57
CA PRO A 71 -5.85 4.33 -9.54
C PRO A 71 -5.37 4.38 -8.07
N LEU A 72 -4.12 3.98 -7.81
CA LEU A 72 -3.55 4.10 -6.47
C LEU A 72 -3.54 5.56 -6.02
N SER A 73 -4.49 5.99 -5.20
CA SER A 73 -4.66 7.35 -4.68
C SER A 73 -4.93 7.32 -3.19
N LEU A 74 -4.93 8.49 -2.54
CA LEU A 74 -5.38 8.59 -1.14
C LEU A 74 -6.82 8.07 -1.00
N SER A 75 -7.70 8.34 -1.98
CA SER A 75 -9.09 7.87 -1.94
C SER A 75 -9.17 6.35 -1.97
N LYS A 76 -8.31 5.71 -2.77
CA LYS A 76 -8.21 4.25 -2.82
C LYS A 76 -7.66 3.67 -1.51
N ILE A 77 -6.69 4.32 -0.88
CA ILE A 77 -6.14 3.90 0.41
C ILE A 77 -7.23 3.96 1.50
N LEU A 78 -8.00 5.05 1.56
CA LEU A 78 -9.13 5.17 2.48
C LEU A 78 -10.27 4.19 2.15
N HIS A 79 -10.48 3.90 0.87
CA HIS A 79 -11.42 2.85 0.45
C HIS A 79 -11.01 1.49 1.01
N PHE A 80 -9.71 1.16 1.00
CA PHE A 80 -9.21 -0.07 1.60
C PHE A 80 -9.40 -0.12 3.11
N LEU A 81 -9.22 1.00 3.83
CA LEU A 81 -9.49 1.07 5.26
C LEU A 81 -10.95 0.68 5.58
N GLY A 82 -11.90 1.18 4.79
CA GLY A 82 -13.34 0.90 4.97
C GLY A 82 -13.77 -0.51 4.54
N HIS A 83 -13.17 -1.05 3.47
CA HIS A 83 -13.71 -2.22 2.78
C HIS A 83 -12.78 -3.44 2.75
N SER A 84 -11.57 -3.35 3.29
CA SER A 84 -10.71 -4.53 3.45
C SER A 84 -10.96 -5.21 4.78
N SER A 85 -10.79 -6.53 4.78
CA SER A 85 -10.82 -7.37 5.97
C SER A 85 -9.45 -8.04 6.18
N VAL A 86 -9.41 -9.13 6.94
CA VAL A 86 -8.19 -9.89 7.24
C VAL A 86 -7.47 -10.25 5.94
N LEU A 87 -6.28 -9.68 5.73
CA LEU A 87 -5.55 -9.79 4.47
C LEU A 87 -5.06 -11.21 4.13
N LEU A 88 -4.69 -11.99 5.15
CA LEU A 88 -3.85 -13.18 4.97
C LEU A 88 -4.28 -14.36 5.82
N GLN A 89 -4.01 -15.55 5.31
CA GLN A 89 -4.17 -16.79 6.05
C GLN A 89 -3.05 -16.93 7.09
N TYR A 90 -3.43 -17.34 8.29
CA TYR A 90 -2.51 -17.65 9.38
C TYR A 90 -2.47 -19.16 9.56
N GLN A 91 -1.29 -19.71 9.82
CA GLN A 91 -1.16 -21.13 10.21
C GLN A 91 -1.71 -21.39 11.62
N ASP A 92 -1.61 -20.39 12.50
CA ASP A 92 -2.06 -20.48 13.89
C ASP A 92 -3.39 -19.73 14.12
N GLU A 93 -4.12 -20.12 15.18
CA GLU A 93 -5.26 -19.37 15.68
C GLU A 93 -4.80 -18.05 16.33
N VAL A 94 -4.56 -17.06 15.48
CA VAL A 94 -4.23 -15.70 15.87
C VAL A 94 -5.52 -14.94 16.20
N ALA A 95 -5.53 -14.23 17.34
CA ALA A 95 -6.68 -13.48 17.80
C ALA A 95 -7.13 -12.45 16.76
N THR A 96 -8.44 -12.26 16.59
CA THR A 96 -9.01 -11.39 15.54
C THR A 96 -8.42 -9.98 15.56
N TRP A 97 -8.19 -9.39 16.75
CA TRP A 97 -7.60 -8.06 16.87
C TRP A 97 -6.17 -7.97 16.31
N GLN A 98 -5.37 -9.04 16.40
CA GLN A 98 -3.99 -9.04 15.89
C GLN A 98 -3.97 -9.00 14.35
N ARG A 99 -5.02 -9.53 13.71
CA ARG A 99 -5.19 -9.48 12.27
C ARG A 99 -5.53 -8.06 11.80
N TRP A 100 -6.35 -7.33 12.58
CA TRP A 100 -6.61 -5.91 12.36
C TRP A 100 -5.37 -5.05 12.60
N ASP A 101 -4.59 -5.37 13.64
CA ASP A 101 -3.32 -4.69 13.92
C ASP A 101 -2.29 -4.84 12.79
N GLU A 102 -2.21 -6.02 12.17
CA GLU A 102 -1.37 -6.27 10.98
C GLU A 102 -1.91 -5.53 9.75
N MET A 103 -3.22 -5.56 9.50
CA MET A 103 -3.86 -4.83 8.41
C MET A 103 -3.56 -3.32 8.49
N LEU A 104 -3.72 -2.73 9.68
CA LEU A 104 -3.40 -1.33 9.92
C LEU A 104 -1.92 -1.04 9.72
N HIS A 105 -1.02 -1.93 10.15
CA HIS A 105 0.41 -1.78 9.90
C HIS A 105 0.73 -1.72 8.39
N TYR A 106 0.13 -2.61 7.59
CA TYR A 106 0.31 -2.60 6.14
C TYR A 106 -0.31 -1.38 5.46
N LEU A 107 -1.41 -0.87 6.00
CA LEU A 107 -2.04 0.36 5.50
C LEU A 107 -1.16 1.57 5.78
N SER A 108 -0.60 1.69 6.99
CA SER A 108 0.38 2.73 7.33
C SER A 108 1.62 2.64 6.43
N LEU A 109 2.09 1.42 6.16
CA LEU A 109 3.21 1.20 5.25
C LEU A 109 2.88 1.61 3.81
N LEU A 110 1.66 1.35 3.34
CA LEU A 110 1.17 1.79 2.03
C LEU A 110 1.10 3.31 1.96
N LEU A 111 0.50 3.96 2.96
CA LEU A 111 0.40 5.41 3.04
C LEU A 111 1.78 6.08 3.05
N LEU A 112 2.70 5.60 3.88
CA LEU A 112 4.07 6.10 3.93
C LEU A 112 4.80 5.91 2.60
N SER A 113 4.63 4.74 1.98
CA SER A 113 5.22 4.47 0.66
C SER A 113 4.64 5.38 -0.40
N TYR A 114 3.34 5.62 -0.36
CA TYR A 114 2.60 6.47 -1.30
C TYR A 114 3.03 7.93 -1.17
N GLN A 115 3.13 8.44 0.06
CA GLN A 115 3.65 9.78 0.34
C GLN A 115 5.09 9.92 -0.14
N ASN A 116 5.98 8.95 0.14
CA ASN A 116 7.34 8.99 -0.38
C ASN A 116 7.36 8.98 -1.91
N VAL A 117 6.49 8.16 -2.52
CA VAL A 117 6.30 8.11 -3.96
C VAL A 117 5.93 9.48 -4.51
N ILE A 118 4.92 10.16 -3.95
CA ILE A 118 4.43 11.48 -4.40
C ILE A 118 5.44 12.60 -4.11
N LEU A 119 5.97 12.64 -2.88
CA LEU A 119 6.81 13.74 -2.39
C LEU A 119 8.25 13.67 -2.91
N ALA A 120 8.75 12.48 -3.26
CA ALA A 120 10.17 12.30 -3.53
C ALA A 120 10.68 13.10 -4.75
N PHE A 121 9.89 13.41 -5.78
CA PHE A 121 10.37 14.23 -6.92
C PHE A 121 9.21 14.79 -7.75
N PRO A 122 9.39 15.88 -8.53
CA PRO A 122 8.43 16.32 -9.57
C PRO A 122 8.24 15.32 -10.73
N LEU A 123 8.72 14.08 -10.57
CA LEU A 123 8.64 12.96 -11.50
C LEU A 123 7.80 11.80 -10.95
N ALA A 124 7.24 11.95 -9.74
CA ALA A 124 6.49 10.95 -9.00
C ALA A 124 5.17 10.50 -9.64
N GLU A 125 4.54 11.37 -10.41
CA GLU A 125 3.31 11.01 -11.14
C GLU A 125 3.51 9.87 -12.13
N HIS A 126 4.76 9.70 -12.56
CA HIS A 126 5.15 8.72 -13.54
C HIS A 126 5.28 7.30 -12.97
N LEU A 127 5.01 7.10 -11.68
CA LEU A 127 5.02 5.78 -11.07
C LEU A 127 3.86 4.89 -11.57
N ARG A 128 2.88 5.49 -12.26
CA ARG A 128 1.81 4.78 -12.99
C ARG A 128 2.13 4.56 -14.47
N SER A 129 3.15 5.23 -15.02
CA SER A 129 3.53 5.14 -16.43
C SER A 129 4.82 4.33 -16.61
N SER A 130 4.95 3.71 -17.78
CA SER A 130 6.15 2.96 -18.18
C SER A 130 7.36 3.91 -18.26
N LEU A 131 8.59 3.39 -18.09
CA LEU A 131 9.83 4.20 -18.18
C LEU A 131 9.87 5.09 -19.44
N ASN A 132 9.34 4.60 -20.57
CA ASN A 132 9.26 5.34 -21.83
C ASN A 132 8.33 6.55 -21.72
N GLU A 133 7.12 6.39 -21.18
CA GLU A 133 6.18 7.49 -20.96
C GLU A 133 6.72 8.52 -19.95
N ARG A 134 7.51 8.09 -18.96
CA ARG A 134 8.18 9.03 -18.03
C ARG A 134 9.23 9.87 -18.73
N MET A 135 10.03 9.27 -19.62
CA MET A 135 11.05 10.01 -20.37
C MET A 135 10.42 11.10 -21.23
N ASP A 136 9.30 10.81 -21.89
CA ASP A 136 8.58 11.81 -22.69
C ASP A 136 8.05 12.97 -21.84
N LEU A 137 7.51 12.70 -20.65
CA LEU A 137 6.99 13.72 -19.75
C LEU A 137 8.10 14.54 -19.05
N ILE A 138 9.26 13.91 -18.78
CA ILE A 138 10.49 14.58 -18.34
C ILE A 138 10.98 15.55 -19.42
N ILE A 139 11.04 15.09 -20.68
CA ILE A 139 11.45 15.89 -21.84
C ILE A 139 10.49 17.09 -22.01
N GLN A 140 9.20 16.91 -21.76
CA GLN A 140 8.17 17.95 -21.85
C GLN A 140 8.10 18.89 -20.63
N LYS A 141 8.88 18.67 -19.56
CA LYS A 141 8.83 19.43 -18.29
C LYS A 141 7.40 19.57 -17.72
N ALA A 142 6.58 18.54 -17.90
CA ALA A 142 5.23 18.54 -17.37
C ALA A 142 5.25 18.67 -15.83
N LYS A 143 4.45 19.58 -15.27
CA LYS A 143 4.29 19.66 -13.81
C LYS A 143 3.48 18.46 -13.31
N PRO A 144 3.80 17.94 -12.12
CA PRO A 144 2.93 16.97 -11.46
C PRO A 144 1.52 17.54 -11.25
N LYS A 145 0.50 16.94 -11.87
CA LYS A 145 -0.91 16.99 -11.47
C LYS A 145 -1.24 15.95 -10.39
N LEU A 146 -1.41 16.44 -9.16
CA LEU A 146 -2.19 15.73 -8.12
C LEU A 146 -3.49 15.20 -8.74
N GLN A 147 -3.83 13.93 -8.49
CA GLN A 147 -5.11 13.42 -8.98
C GLN A 147 -6.23 14.05 -8.19
N ASP A 148 -7.39 14.27 -8.82
CA ASP A 148 -8.58 14.74 -8.11
C ASP A 148 -8.94 13.78 -6.96
N ASP A 149 -8.63 12.47 -7.11
CA ASP A 149 -8.80 11.44 -6.07
C ASP A 149 -7.82 11.56 -4.88
N ASP A 150 -6.83 12.46 -4.95
CA ASP A 150 -5.91 12.79 -3.84
C ASP A 150 -6.35 14.05 -3.08
N ASP A 151 -7.28 14.84 -3.64
CA ASP A 151 -7.86 16.02 -2.98
C ASP A 151 -8.97 15.59 -2.01
N ILE A 152 -8.56 15.16 -0.82
CA ILE A 152 -9.47 14.64 0.22
C ILE A 152 -9.46 15.59 1.41
N SER A 153 -10.65 15.93 1.88
CA SER A 153 -10.78 16.79 3.05
C SER A 153 -10.41 16.02 4.33
N GLN A 154 -9.92 16.76 5.33
CA GLN A 154 -9.69 16.21 6.67
C GLN A 154 -10.96 15.61 7.28
N LEU A 155 -12.13 16.16 6.93
CA LEU A 155 -13.41 15.63 7.36
C LEU A 155 -13.68 14.24 6.76
N ASP A 156 -13.38 14.04 5.48
CA ASP A 156 -13.56 12.73 4.83
C ASP A 156 -12.65 11.66 5.45
N ILE A 157 -11.40 12.02 5.77
CA ILE A 157 -10.47 11.13 6.48
C ILE A 157 -11.04 10.73 7.84
N HIS A 158 -11.48 11.71 8.63
CA HIS A 158 -12.08 11.47 9.94
C HIS A 158 -13.30 10.54 9.87
N LEU A 159 -14.23 10.82 8.94
CA LEU A 159 -15.43 10.00 8.76
C LEU A 159 -15.07 8.55 8.37
N LYS A 160 -14.10 8.35 7.47
CA LYS A 160 -13.66 7.00 7.08
C LYS A 160 -12.98 6.23 8.22
N ILE A 161 -12.24 6.94 9.07
CA ILE A 161 -11.62 6.36 10.26
C ILE A 161 -12.68 6.00 11.29
N GLU A 162 -13.68 6.86 11.52
CA GLU A 162 -14.79 6.60 12.44
C GLU A 162 -15.62 5.39 11.98
N ASP A 163 -15.96 5.31 10.69
CA ASP A 163 -16.64 4.16 10.09
C ASP A 163 -15.85 2.86 10.31
N PHE A 164 -14.53 2.91 10.10
CA PHE A 164 -13.64 1.78 10.34
C PHE A 164 -13.63 1.35 11.81
N LEU A 165 -13.51 2.29 12.74
CA LEU A 165 -13.52 2.03 14.17
C LEU A 165 -14.85 1.38 14.59
N ASN A 166 -15.98 1.94 14.16
CA ASN A 166 -17.31 1.40 14.45
C ASN A 166 -17.46 -0.05 13.94
N ARG A 167 -17.03 -0.32 12.72
CA ARG A 167 -17.04 -1.68 12.14
C ARG A 167 -16.16 -2.64 12.93
N MET A 168 -14.95 -2.22 13.30
CA MET A 168 -14.03 -3.04 14.08
C MET A 168 -14.57 -3.31 15.49
N GLN A 169 -15.22 -2.34 16.12
CA GLN A 169 -15.85 -2.50 17.44
C GLN A 169 -16.97 -3.55 17.39
N GLN A 170 -17.80 -3.51 16.34
CA GLN A 170 -18.87 -4.49 16.14
C GLN A 170 -18.33 -5.92 15.96
N VAL A 171 -17.18 -6.07 15.27
CA VAL A 171 -16.53 -7.37 15.05
C VAL A 171 -15.82 -7.89 16.29
N LEU A 172 -15.13 -7.03 17.04
CA LEU A 172 -14.35 -7.43 18.21
C LEU A 172 -15.22 -7.62 19.47
N GLY A 173 -16.34 -6.90 19.59
CA GLY A 173 -17.24 -6.97 20.75
C GLY A 173 -16.60 -6.57 22.08
N GLN A 174 -15.39 -6.01 22.05
CA GLN A 174 -14.53 -5.68 23.20
C GLN A 174 -13.85 -4.31 22.94
N PRO A 175 -13.42 -3.58 23.98
CA PRO A 175 -12.65 -2.35 23.80
C PRO A 175 -11.35 -2.61 23.03
N PHE A 176 -10.91 -1.61 22.26
CA PHE A 176 -9.71 -1.72 21.44
C PHE A 176 -8.44 -1.84 22.29
N PRO A 177 -7.51 -2.74 21.95
CA PRO A 177 -6.15 -2.68 22.46
C PRO A 177 -5.50 -1.34 22.13
N LEU A 178 -4.65 -0.84 23.05
CA LEU A 178 -3.95 0.45 22.89
C LEU A 178 -3.17 0.55 21.57
N GLN A 179 -2.57 -0.55 21.12
CA GLN A 179 -1.78 -0.62 19.89
C GLN A 179 -2.61 -0.25 18.64
N ILE A 180 -3.90 -0.62 18.63
CA ILE A 180 -4.81 -0.28 17.54
C ILE A 180 -5.16 1.20 17.60
N GLN A 181 -5.43 1.74 18.79
CA GLN A 181 -5.73 3.15 18.97
C GLN A 181 -4.56 4.03 18.51
N GLU A 182 -3.34 3.69 18.93
CA GLU A 182 -2.11 4.42 18.53
C GLU A 182 -1.93 4.43 17.01
N LYS A 183 -2.11 3.28 16.34
CA LYS A 183 -1.98 3.19 14.87
C LYS A 183 -3.06 3.98 14.13
N VAL A 184 -4.29 3.97 14.63
CA VAL A 184 -5.38 4.75 14.02
C VAL A 184 -5.12 6.25 14.16
N CYS A 185 -4.63 6.71 15.31
CA CYS A 185 -4.24 8.10 15.50
C CYS A 185 -3.09 8.55 14.59
N MET A 186 -2.22 7.64 14.13
CA MET A 186 -1.17 7.96 13.16
C MET A 186 -1.66 8.10 11.71
N ILE A 187 -2.87 7.63 11.41
CA ILE A 187 -3.50 7.75 10.08
C ILE A 187 -4.30 9.06 9.96
N GLN A 188 -4.74 9.62 11.10
CA GLN A 188 -5.35 10.96 11.21
C GLN A 188 -4.32 12.05 10.97
#